data_AF-A0A835XB49-F1
#
_entry.id   AF-A0A835XB49-F1
#
_cell.length_a   1.000
_cell.length_b   1.000
_cell.length_c   1.000
_cell.angle_alpha   90.00
_cell.angle_beta   90.00
_cell.angle_gamma   90.00
#
_symmetry.space_group_name_H-M   'P 1'
#
loop_
_entity.id
_entity.type
_entity.pdbx_description
1 polymer ?
#
loop_
_entity_poly.entity_id
_entity_poly.type
_entity_poly.pdbx_seq_one_letter_code
_entity_poly.pdbx_strand_id
1 'polypeptide(L)'
;MSEDEQLKVVIEQTISKAIATIPSYLQEIEENKGTLKVLDQKEFVYGLIIGMALSMAVASLTSIKKGIPTPEDQLKIRDMVYSKIPEIRKEIFK
;
A
#
# COMPACT_ATOMS: atom_id res chain seq x y z
N MET A 1 -10.85 -19.79 7.40
CA MET A 1 -10.51 -18.35 7.47
C MET A 1 -11.71 -17.53 7.03
N SER A 2 -12.09 -16.54 7.83
CA SER A 2 -13.11 -15.56 7.45
C SER A 2 -12.62 -14.66 6.30
N GLU A 3 -13.54 -13.95 5.65
CA GLU A 3 -13.22 -12.92 4.65
C GLU A 3 -12.23 -11.89 5.21
N ASP A 4 -12.45 -11.45 6.44
CA ASP A 4 -11.62 -10.47 7.13
C ASP A 4 -10.20 -10.97 7.37
N GLU A 5 -10.05 -12.24 7.73
CA GLU A 5 -8.74 -12.86 7.90
C GLU A 5 -8.01 -12.97 6.56
N GLN A 6 -8.71 -13.32 5.48
CA GLN A 6 -8.14 -13.37 4.14
C GLN A 6 -7.68 -11.98 3.69
N LEU A 7 -8.52 -10.97 3.88
CA LEU A 7 -8.20 -9.59 3.55
C LEU A 7 -7.01 -9.06 4.34
N LYS A 8 -6.95 -9.37 5.65
CA LYS A 8 -5.81 -9.00 6.50
C LYS A 8 -4.51 -9.62 6.01
N VAL A 9 -4.50 -10.91 5.70
CA VAL A 9 -3.32 -11.61 5.17
C VAL A 9 -2.86 -10.99 3.86
N VAL A 10 -3.80 -10.67 2.96
CA VAL A 10 -3.48 -10.01 1.68
C VAL A 10 -2.87 -8.62 1.91
N ILE A 11 -3.46 -7.81 2.79
CA ILE A 11 -2.96 -6.46 3.11
C ILE A 11 -1.54 -6.55 3.67
N GLU A 12 -1.31 -7.45 4.63
CA GLU A 12 0.01 -7.66 5.24
C GLU A 12 1.05 -8.08 4.20
N GLN A 13 0.73 -9.07 3.36
CA GLN A 13 1.63 -9.50 2.28
C GLN A 13 1.91 -8.40 1.26
N THR A 14 0.90 -7.60 0.92
CA THR A 14 1.04 -6.49 -0.02
C THR A 14 1.99 -5.44 0.53
N ILE A 15 1.80 -5.06 1.79
CA ILE A 15 2.64 -4.08 2.47
C ILE A 15 4.07 -4.61 2.59
N SER A 16 4.27 -5.86 2.98
CA SER A 16 5.62 -6.43 3.05
C SER A 16 6.32 -6.43 1.69
N LYS A 17 5.62 -6.78 0.61
CA LYS A 17 6.17 -6.74 -0.76
C LYS A 17 6.48 -5.30 -1.20
N ALA A 18 5.60 -4.36 -0.92
CA ALA A 18 5.79 -2.95 -1.26
C ALA A 18 6.92 -2.30 -0.44
N ILE A 19 7.11 -2.70 0.82
CA ILE A 19 8.26 -2.29 1.63
C ILE A 19 9.56 -2.78 0.99
N ALA A 20 9.58 -4.01 0.48
CA ALA A 20 10.77 -4.56 -0.19
C ALA A 20 11.16 -3.80 -1.46
N THR A 21 10.24 -3.05 -2.09
CA THR A 21 10.52 -2.23 -3.28
C THR A 21 10.97 -0.80 -2.96
N ILE A 22 10.94 -0.37 -1.69
CA ILE A 22 11.36 0.98 -1.26
C ILE A 22 12.73 1.37 -1.83
N PRO A 23 13.80 0.55 -1.70
CA PRO A 23 15.12 0.95 -2.17
C PRO A 23 15.15 1.18 -3.68
N SER A 24 14.44 0.34 -4.45
CA SER A 24 14.37 0.46 -5.90
C SER A 24 13.62 1.72 -6.33
N TYR A 25 12.53 2.07 -5.65
CA TYR A 25 11.80 3.30 -5.96
C TYR A 25 12.63 4.54 -5.63
N LEU A 26 13.31 4.56 -4.49
CA LEU A 26 14.19 5.69 -4.14
C LEU A 26 15.31 5.85 -5.16
N GLN A 27 15.94 4.74 -5.58
CA GLN A 27 16.96 4.76 -6.63
C GLN A 27 16.40 5.28 -7.96
N GLU A 28 15.25 4.77 -8.41
CA GLU A 28 14.61 5.19 -9.65
C GLU A 28 14.27 6.69 -9.63
N ILE A 29 13.79 7.20 -8.50
CA ILE A 29 13.46 8.62 -8.36
C ILE A 29 14.72 9.48 -8.45
N GLU A 30 15.82 9.08 -7.83
CA GLU A 30 17.09 9.80 -7.89
C GLU A 30 17.68 9.80 -9.30
N GLU A 31 17.70 8.64 -9.98
CA GLU A 31 18.18 8.50 -11.35
C GLU A 31 17.36 9.35 -12.34
N ASN A 32 16.07 9.52 -12.07
CA ASN A 32 15.14 10.26 -12.93
C ASN A 32 14.76 11.65 -12.38
N LYS A 33 15.53 12.21 -11.44
CA LYS A 33 15.17 13.44 -10.73
C LYS A 33 14.88 14.65 -11.64
N GLY A 34 15.56 14.75 -12.78
CA GLY A 34 15.34 15.82 -13.75
C GLY A 34 13.95 15.79 -14.40
N THR A 35 13.40 14.58 -14.56
CA THR A 35 12.07 14.34 -15.12
C THR A 35 11.01 14.38 -14.04
N LEU A 36 11.20 13.62 -12.96
CA LEU A 36 10.18 13.42 -11.92
C LEU A 36 10.01 14.66 -11.02
N LYS A 37 11.08 15.42 -10.78
CA LYS A 37 11.05 16.66 -9.97
C LYS A 37 10.38 16.47 -8.60
N VAL A 38 10.53 15.29 -8.02
CA VAL A 38 10.01 14.96 -6.70
C VAL A 38 10.84 15.66 -5.64
N LEU A 39 10.21 16.51 -4.83
CA LEU A 39 10.89 17.28 -3.78
C LEU A 39 11.21 16.42 -2.55
N ASP A 40 10.26 15.58 -2.14
CA ASP A 40 10.43 14.65 -1.03
C ASP A 40 10.22 13.22 -1.55
N GLN A 41 11.34 12.55 -1.82
CA GLN A 41 11.33 11.20 -2.37
C GLN A 41 10.72 10.20 -1.38
N LYS A 42 10.95 10.39 -0.07
CA LYS A 42 10.44 9.49 0.97
C LYS A 42 8.91 9.62 1.10
N GLU A 43 8.37 10.84 1.12
CA GLU A 43 6.92 11.04 1.13
C GLU A 43 6.26 10.60 -0.19
N PHE A 44 6.94 10.75 -1.33
CA PHE A 44 6.45 10.22 -2.60
C PHE A 44 6.34 8.68 -2.58
N VAL A 45 7.40 7.99 -2.13
CA VAL A 45 7.39 6.53 -1.98
C VAL A 45 6.34 6.08 -0.96
N TYR A 46 6.15 6.83 0.13
CA TYR A 46 5.07 6.58 1.08
C TYR A 46 3.69 6.61 0.40
N GLY A 47 3.42 7.63 -0.41
CA GLY A 47 2.19 7.72 -1.20
C GLY A 47 1.99 6.54 -2.14
N LEU A 48 3.05 6.11 -2.83
CA LEU A 48 3.00 4.93 -3.72
C LEU A 48 2.64 3.66 -2.96
N ILE A 49 3.28 3.39 -1.84
CA ILE A 49 3.07 2.17 -1.05
C ILE A 49 1.66 2.11 -0.48
N ILE A 50 1.16 3.23 0.06
CA ILE A 50 -0.21 3.31 0.58
C ILE A 50 -1.22 3.12 -0.56
N GLY A 51 -0.99 3.75 -1.72
CA GLY A 51 -1.84 3.59 -2.91
C GLY A 51 -1.90 2.14 -3.39
N MET A 52 -0.76 1.45 -3.44
CA MET A 52 -0.68 0.03 -3.80
C MET A 52 -1.45 -0.85 -2.81
N ALA A 53 -1.24 -0.64 -1.50
CA ALA A 53 -1.92 -1.42 -0.47
C ALA A 53 -3.44 -1.28 -0.54
N LEU A 54 -3.96 -0.05 -0.69
CA LEU A 54 -5.40 0.21 -0.83
C LEU A 54 -5.96 -0.44 -2.10
N SER A 55 -5.31 -0.23 -3.25
CA SER A 55 -5.79 -0.71 -4.55
C SER A 55 -5.83 -2.24 -4.60
N MET A 56 -4.78 -2.90 -4.09
CA MET A 56 -4.74 -4.36 -4.03
C MET A 56 -5.76 -4.92 -3.05
N ALA A 57 -5.95 -4.31 -1.89
CA ALA A 57 -6.95 -4.74 -0.93
C ALA A 57 -8.38 -4.68 -1.51
N VAL A 58 -8.71 -3.61 -2.24
CA VAL A 58 -9.99 -3.49 -2.96
C VAL A 58 -10.13 -4.56 -4.05
N ALA A 59 -9.08 -4.81 -4.84
CA ALA A 59 -9.09 -5.83 -5.88
C ALA A 59 -9.26 -7.25 -5.30
N SER A 60 -8.59 -7.55 -4.19
CA SER A 60 -8.72 -8.82 -3.50
C SER A 60 -10.09 -8.99 -2.89
N LEU A 61 -10.66 -7.96 -2.26
CA LEU A 61 -12.01 -8.05 -1.71
C LEU A 61 -13.06 -8.27 -2.81
N THR A 62 -12.92 -7.57 -3.93
CA THR A 62 -13.77 -7.78 -5.12
C THR A 62 -13.74 -9.25 -5.56
N SER A 63 -12.56 -9.87 -5.54
CA SER A 63 -12.34 -11.27 -5.90
C SER A 63 -12.92 -12.24 -4.88
N ILE A 64 -12.75 -11.97 -3.58
CA ILE A 64 -13.27 -12.80 -2.48
C ILE A 64 -14.80 -12.79 -2.46
N LYS A 65 -15.41 -11.61 -2.58
CA LYS A 65 -16.88 -11.44 -2.58
C LYS A 65 -17.55 -11.83 -3.89
N LYS A 66 -16.79 -11.92 -5.00
CA LYS A 66 -17.33 -12.05 -6.37
C LYS A 66 -18.36 -10.97 -6.71
N GLY A 67 -18.09 -9.74 -6.28
CA GLY A 67 -19.01 -8.61 -6.41
C GLY A 67 -18.33 -7.27 -6.15
N ILE A 68 -19.04 -6.17 -6.40
CA ILE A 68 -18.51 -4.81 -6.22
C ILE A 68 -18.44 -4.51 -4.71
N PRO A 69 -17.27 -4.12 -4.16
CA PRO A 69 -17.16 -3.70 -2.77
C PRO A 69 -18.10 -2.53 -2.45
N THR A 70 -18.78 -2.62 -1.32
CA THR A 70 -19.65 -1.54 -0.82
C THR A 70 -18.83 -0.36 -0.27
N PRO A 71 -19.44 0.81 -0.02
CA PRO A 71 -18.75 1.89 0.67
C PRO A 71 -18.21 1.49 2.06
N GLU A 72 -18.95 0.67 2.80
CA GLU A 72 -18.53 0.18 4.12
C GLU A 72 -17.29 -0.72 4.01
N ASP A 73 -17.23 -1.56 2.97
CA ASP A 73 -16.06 -2.38 2.65
C ASP A 73 -14.82 -1.53 2.37
N GLN A 74 -14.99 -0.42 1.63
CA GLN A 74 -13.89 0.50 1.35
C GLN A 74 -13.38 1.20 2.62
N LEU A 75 -14.28 1.59 3.52
CA LEU A 75 -13.91 2.17 4.82
C LEU A 75 -13.13 1.17 5.67
N LYS A 76 -13.59 -0.09 5.69
CA LYS A 76 -12.91 -1.17 6.40
C LYS A 76 -11.50 -1.42 5.85
N ILE A 77 -11.36 -1.52 4.52
CA ILE A 77 -10.04 -1.65 3.87
C ILE A 77 -9.13 -0.49 4.25
N ARG A 78 -9.64 0.75 4.15
CA ARG A 78 -8.88 1.95 4.51
C ARG A 78 -8.36 1.83 5.94
N ASP A 79 -9.22 1.49 6.88
CA ASP A 79 -8.84 1.42 8.30
C ASP A 79 -7.82 0.31 8.57
N MET A 80 -7.97 -0.84 7.90
CA MET A 80 -7.00 -1.93 7.98
C MET A 80 -5.63 -1.53 7.41
N VAL A 81 -5.58 -0.87 6.25
CA VAL A 81 -4.32 -0.38 5.67
C VAL A 81 -3.72 0.73 6.54
N TYR A 82 -4.53 1.66 7.03
CA TYR A 82 -4.08 2.79 7.85
C TYR A 82 -3.51 2.33 9.19
N SER A 83 -4.02 1.23 9.75
CA SER A 83 -3.43 0.62 10.95
C SER A 83 -1.96 0.22 10.79
N LYS A 84 -1.48 0.05 9.54
CA LYS A 84 -0.10 -0.32 9.21
C LYS A 84 0.79 0.88 8.86
N ILE A 85 0.24 2.09 8.81
CA ILE A 85 1.01 3.33 8.53
C ILE A 85 2.26 3.47 9.42
N PRO A 86 2.19 3.25 10.75
CA PRO A 86 3.38 3.40 11.59
C PRO A 86 4.56 2.50 11.18
N GLU A 87 4.27 1.25 10.79
CA GLU A 87 5.26 0.29 10.31
C GLU A 87 5.85 0.73 8.96
N ILE A 88 4.98 1.11 8.02
CA ILE A 88 5.39 1.59 6.69
C ILE A 88 6.29 2.83 6.82
N ARG A 89 5.90 3.80 7.66
CA ARG A 89 6.70 5.02 7.87
C ARG A 89 8.04 4.67 8.50
N LYS A 90 8.09 3.75 9.47
CA LYS A 90 9.37 3.32 10.05
C LYS A 90 10.31 2.78 8.99
N GLU A 91 9.83 1.99 8.03
CA GLU A 91 10.67 1.40 6.99
C GLU A 91 11.15 2.40 5.93
N ILE A 92 10.35 3.43 5.61
CA ILE A 92 10.71 4.45 4.61
C ILE A 92 11.63 5.52 5.22
N PHE A 93 11.38 5.91 6.47
CA PHE A 93 12.05 7.04 7.13
C PHE A 93 13.21 6.63 8.04
N LYS A 94 13.59 5.35 8.03
CA LYS A 94 14.86 4.90 8.62
C LYS A 94 16.07 5.60 8.00
#